data_AF-M7MY77-F1
#
_entry.id   AF-M7MY77-F1
#
_cell.length_a   1.000
_cell.length_b   1.000
_cell.length_c   1.000
_cell.angle_alpha   90.00
_cell.angle_beta   90.00
_cell.angle_gamma   90.00
#
_symmetry.space_group_name_H-M   'P 1'
#
loop_
_entity.id
_entity.type
_entity.pdbx_description
1 polymer ?
#
loop_
_entity_poly.entity_id
_entity_poly.type
_entity_poly.pdbx_seq_one_letter_code
_entity_poly.pdbx_strand_id
1 'polypeptide(L)'
;MLKPMKQAGALALSLIGAAALLTGCTSPDVICNTGKPTIEEAMDHLVDSTLSGDQVEVCRVTTTGGTDTVGEQFESLETQLRGMDVAAGFTVKPVPDSTMGHWSELVLSTPSHPQGETFDVFERGGNYTIGWLEFEQEPLPTPSATQ
;
A
#
# COMPACT_ATOMS: atom_id res chain seq x y z
N MET A 1 -72.69 -17.08 11.89
CA MET A 1 -72.40 -18.26 11.05
C MET A 1 -70.92 -18.26 10.71
N LEU A 2 -70.23 -19.37 10.97
CA LEU A 2 -68.77 -19.53 10.87
C LEU A 2 -68.42 -20.65 9.87
N LYS A 3 -67.39 -20.40 9.05
CA LYS A 3 -66.61 -21.30 8.14
C LYS A 3 -67.29 -21.80 6.83
N PRO A 4 -66.53 -22.23 5.77
CA PRO A 4 -65.07 -22.45 5.65
C PRO A 4 -64.34 -22.02 4.34
N MET A 5 -63.00 -21.90 4.45
CA MET A 5 -61.89 -22.26 3.53
C MET A 5 -61.99 -22.00 2.00
N LYS A 6 -60.93 -21.41 1.40
CA LYS A 6 -59.76 -22.12 0.81
C LYS A 6 -58.76 -21.12 0.19
N GLN A 7 -57.49 -21.56 0.20
CA GLN A 7 -56.27 -20.93 -0.28
C GLN A 7 -56.35 -20.42 -1.73
N ALA A 8 -55.61 -19.35 -2.05
CA ALA A 8 -54.54 -19.42 -3.06
C ALA A 8 -53.75 -18.10 -3.13
N GLY A 9 -52.42 -18.23 -3.16
CA GLY A 9 -51.58 -17.44 -4.06
C GLY A 9 -51.25 -16.02 -3.64
N ALA A 10 -50.09 -15.85 -2.99
CA ALA A 10 -48.95 -15.14 -3.58
C ALA A 10 -47.99 -14.78 -2.45
N LEU A 11 -47.04 -15.70 -2.17
CA LEU A 11 -45.76 -15.30 -1.62
C LEU A 11 -45.08 -14.44 -2.68
N ALA A 12 -45.27 -13.13 -2.60
CA ALA A 12 -44.40 -12.18 -3.28
C ALA A 12 -43.06 -12.23 -2.55
N LEU A 13 -42.21 -13.20 -2.90
CA LEU A 13 -40.77 -13.08 -2.72
C LEU A 13 -40.33 -11.91 -3.61
N SER A 14 -40.34 -10.70 -3.06
CA SER A 14 -39.58 -9.59 -3.60
C SER A 14 -38.11 -9.95 -3.47
N LEU A 15 -37.59 -10.52 -4.56
CA LEU A 15 -36.19 -10.45 -4.96
C LEU A 15 -35.70 -9.01 -4.81
N ILE A 16 -34.51 -8.87 -4.22
CA ILE A 16 -33.33 -8.10 -4.63
C ILE A 16 -32.41 -8.32 -3.43
N GLY A 17 -31.64 -9.42 -3.40
CA GLY A 17 -30.41 -9.39 -4.18
C GLY A 17 -29.48 -8.34 -3.60
N ALA A 18 -29.14 -8.45 -2.31
CA ALA A 18 -27.94 -7.82 -1.74
C ALA A 18 -26.69 -8.54 -2.27
N ALA A 19 -26.61 -8.72 -3.59
CA ALA A 19 -25.36 -8.65 -4.30
C ALA A 19 -25.19 -7.16 -4.56
N ALA A 20 -24.70 -6.43 -3.55
CA ALA A 20 -23.92 -5.24 -3.82
C ALA A 20 -22.69 -5.72 -4.59
N LEU A 21 -22.91 -5.88 -5.89
CA LEU A 21 -22.00 -5.75 -6.98
C LEU A 21 -20.55 -5.53 -6.51
N LEU A 22 -19.84 -6.63 -6.26
CA LEU A 22 -18.45 -6.78 -6.68
C LEU A 22 -18.40 -6.79 -8.23
N THR A 23 -19.14 -5.89 -8.89
CA THR A 23 -18.93 -5.60 -10.30
C THR A 23 -17.57 -4.98 -10.37
N GLY A 24 -16.66 -5.72 -11.00
CA GLY A 24 -15.28 -5.36 -11.16
C GLY A 24 -15.10 -3.87 -11.36
N CYS A 25 -14.43 -3.25 -10.40
CA CYS A 25 -13.35 -2.39 -10.82
C CYS A 25 -12.37 -3.34 -11.53
N THR A 26 -12.53 -3.49 -12.84
CA THR A 26 -11.35 -3.64 -13.70
C THR A 26 -10.55 -2.38 -13.39
N SER A 27 -9.72 -2.48 -12.35
CA SER A 27 -9.00 -1.34 -11.81
C SER A 27 -8.20 -0.79 -12.98
N PRO A 28 -8.36 0.50 -13.33
CA PRO A 28 -7.66 1.07 -14.47
C PRO A 28 -6.18 0.84 -14.23
N ASP A 29 -5.55 -0.03 -15.02
CA ASP A 29 -4.15 -0.49 -14.92
C ASP A 29 -3.38 0.25 -13.83
N VAL A 30 -3.56 -0.14 -12.56
CA VAL A 30 -2.91 0.57 -11.45
C VAL A 30 -1.47 0.12 -11.48
N ILE A 31 -0.63 0.93 -12.12
CA ILE A 31 0.80 0.72 -12.15
C ILE A 31 1.33 1.09 -10.76
N CYS A 32 1.52 0.08 -9.92
CA CYS A 32 2.25 0.24 -8.67
C CYS A 32 3.75 0.47 -8.97
N ASN A 33 4.46 1.00 -7.98
CA ASN A 33 5.91 1.24 -8.05
C ASN A 33 6.30 2.26 -9.15
N THR A 34 5.53 3.33 -9.31
CA THR A 34 5.86 4.46 -10.20
C THR A 34 6.78 5.49 -9.53
N GLY A 35 6.75 5.56 -8.19
CA GLY A 35 7.68 6.33 -7.38
C GLY A 35 7.53 7.85 -7.49
N LYS A 36 8.52 8.57 -6.95
CA LYS A 36 8.65 10.03 -7.00
C LYS A 36 10.07 10.47 -7.40
N PRO A 37 10.26 11.71 -7.90
CA PRO A 37 11.57 12.21 -8.33
C PRO A 37 12.68 12.23 -7.27
N THR A 38 12.36 12.25 -5.97
CA THR A 38 13.34 12.21 -4.87
C THR A 38 12.92 11.24 -3.77
N ILE A 39 13.87 10.86 -2.91
CA ILE A 39 13.63 9.96 -1.77
C ILE A 39 12.68 10.62 -0.77
N GLU A 40 12.92 11.89 -0.49
CA GLU A 40 12.11 12.70 0.41
C GLU A 40 10.70 12.84 -0.13
N GLU A 41 10.51 13.17 -1.41
CA GLU A 41 9.17 13.24 -2.01
C GLU A 41 8.46 11.88 -2.01
N ALA A 42 9.20 10.77 -2.16
CA ALA A 42 8.61 9.43 -2.09
C ALA A 42 8.09 9.14 -0.68
N MET A 43 8.88 9.46 0.36
CA MET A 43 8.48 9.24 1.74
C MET A 43 7.39 10.21 2.20
N ASP A 44 7.47 11.49 1.83
CA ASP A 44 6.42 12.48 2.10
C ASP A 44 5.09 12.03 1.48
N HIS A 45 5.11 11.60 0.21
CA HIS A 45 3.91 11.11 -0.48
C HIS A 45 3.38 9.82 0.14
N LEU A 46 4.25 8.91 0.60
CA LEU A 46 3.85 7.71 1.32
C LEU A 46 3.08 8.08 2.59
N VAL A 47 3.65 8.92 3.44
CA VAL A 47 3.04 9.36 4.70
C VAL A 47 1.69 10.03 4.45
N ASP A 48 1.64 10.99 3.54
CA ASP A 48 0.41 11.71 3.22
C ASP A 48 -0.68 10.77 2.71
N SER A 49 -0.34 9.87 1.78
CA SER A 49 -1.28 8.91 1.20
C SER A 49 -1.78 7.90 2.23
N THR A 50 -0.92 7.46 3.15
CA THR A 50 -1.33 6.59 4.26
C THR A 50 -2.27 7.31 5.21
N LEU A 51 -1.96 8.55 5.60
CA LEU A 51 -2.81 9.31 6.53
C LEU A 51 -4.17 9.66 5.92
N SER A 52 -4.26 9.82 4.59
CA SER A 52 -5.51 10.08 3.88
C SER A 52 -6.31 8.84 3.52
N GLY A 53 -5.79 7.63 3.75
CA GLY A 53 -6.47 6.39 3.36
C GLY A 53 -6.36 6.05 1.88
N ASP A 54 -5.44 6.67 1.13
CA ASP A 54 -5.32 6.49 -0.33
C ASP A 54 -4.40 5.30 -0.65
N GLN A 55 -4.97 4.10 -0.63
CA GLN A 55 -4.24 2.86 -0.88
C GLN A 55 -3.64 2.78 -2.29
N VAL A 56 -4.24 3.47 -3.27
CA VAL A 56 -3.74 3.49 -4.65
C VAL A 56 -2.44 4.30 -4.72
N GLU A 57 -2.43 5.46 -4.09
CA GLU A 57 -1.24 6.31 -4.03
C GLU A 57 -0.13 5.71 -3.17
N VAL A 58 -0.48 4.98 -2.09
CA VAL A 58 0.49 4.16 -1.35
C VAL A 58 1.13 3.12 -2.28
N CYS A 59 0.34 2.36 -3.04
CA CYS A 59 0.87 1.35 -3.98
C CYS A 59 1.78 1.95 -5.06
N ARG A 60 1.55 3.21 -5.46
CA ARG A 60 2.39 3.88 -6.45
C ARG A 60 3.79 4.16 -5.94
N VAL A 61 3.96 4.41 -4.64
CA VAL A 61 5.23 4.85 -4.06
C VAL A 61 5.92 3.78 -3.22
N THR A 62 5.34 2.59 -3.05
CA THR A 62 6.01 1.44 -2.43
C THR A 62 6.65 0.52 -3.48
N THR A 63 7.56 -0.39 -3.08
CA THR A 63 8.16 -1.40 -3.98
C THR A 63 7.41 -2.74 -3.99
N THR A 64 6.47 -2.93 -3.08
CA THR A 64 5.86 -4.23 -2.77
C THR A 64 4.34 -4.14 -2.69
N GLY A 65 3.70 -5.15 -3.26
CA GLY A 65 2.24 -5.36 -3.23
C GLY A 65 1.72 -5.81 -4.59
N GLY A 66 1.53 -7.12 -4.77
CA GLY A 66 0.52 -7.56 -5.72
C GLY A 66 -0.83 -6.98 -5.26
N THR A 67 -1.74 -6.67 -6.19
CA THR A 67 -3.03 -6.02 -5.88
C THR A 67 -3.83 -6.72 -4.77
N ASP A 68 -3.56 -8.01 -4.56
CA ASP A 68 -4.29 -8.90 -3.65
C ASP A 68 -3.86 -8.73 -2.17
N THR A 69 -2.71 -8.11 -1.89
CA THR A 69 -2.17 -7.94 -0.52
C THR A 69 -2.15 -6.48 -0.05
N VAL A 70 -2.53 -5.52 -0.90
CA VAL A 70 -2.44 -4.08 -0.62
C VAL A 70 -3.23 -3.67 0.62
N GLY A 71 -4.41 -4.26 0.85
CA GLY A 71 -5.27 -3.89 1.98
C GLY A 71 -4.70 -4.23 3.36
N GLU A 72 -4.30 -5.48 3.59
CA GLU A 72 -3.70 -5.92 4.86
C GLU A 72 -2.37 -5.25 5.12
N GLN A 73 -1.58 -5.06 4.07
CA GLN A 73 -0.34 -4.34 4.15
C GLN A 73 -0.65 -2.92 4.61
N PHE A 74 -1.54 -2.19 3.92
CA PHE A 74 -1.85 -0.79 4.21
C PHE A 74 -2.18 -0.55 5.69
N GLU A 75 -2.98 -1.42 6.30
CA GLU A 75 -3.33 -1.31 7.73
C GLU A 75 -2.09 -1.41 8.64
N SER A 76 -1.11 -2.23 8.27
CA SER A 76 0.18 -2.33 8.98
C SER A 76 0.99 -1.03 8.85
N LEU A 77 1.06 -0.43 7.65
CA LEU A 77 1.76 0.85 7.44
C LEU A 77 1.12 1.94 8.27
N GLU A 78 -0.20 2.01 8.20
CA GLU A 78 -0.97 3.01 8.90
C GLU A 78 -0.74 2.88 10.40
N THR A 79 -0.77 1.66 10.93
CA THR A 79 -0.49 1.38 12.35
C THR A 79 0.92 1.80 12.73
N GLN A 80 1.93 1.47 11.92
CA GLN A 80 3.33 1.82 12.13
C GLN A 80 3.54 3.34 12.15
N LEU A 81 3.09 4.04 11.10
CA LEU A 81 3.23 5.49 10.97
C LEU A 81 2.45 6.25 12.06
N ARG A 82 1.24 5.78 12.41
CA ARG A 82 0.48 6.34 13.54
C ARG A 82 1.18 6.09 14.87
N GLY A 83 1.77 4.90 15.06
CA GLY A 83 2.57 4.57 16.24
C GLY A 83 3.78 5.48 16.40
N MET A 84 4.40 5.88 15.29
CA MET A 84 5.48 6.86 15.25
C MET A 84 5.02 8.30 15.48
N ASP A 85 3.72 8.59 15.46
CA ASP A 85 3.15 9.95 15.57
C ASP A 85 3.60 10.89 14.42
N VAL A 86 3.67 10.38 13.18
CA VAL A 86 4.11 11.18 12.02
C VAL A 86 3.21 12.39 11.74
N ALA A 87 1.95 12.35 12.18
CA ALA A 87 1.01 13.47 12.04
C ALA A 87 1.41 14.69 12.90
N ALA A 88 2.22 14.50 13.95
CA ALA A 88 2.80 15.59 14.73
C ALA A 88 4.03 16.23 14.05
N GLY A 89 4.45 15.69 12.90
CA GLY A 89 5.60 16.13 12.13
C GLY A 89 6.68 15.05 12.07
N PHE A 90 7.45 15.06 10.99
CA PHE A 90 8.52 14.09 10.77
C PHE A 90 9.71 14.71 10.02
N THR A 91 10.81 13.98 9.97
CA THR A 91 12.01 14.34 9.19
C THR A 91 12.53 13.09 8.49
N VAL A 92 12.75 13.22 7.19
CA VAL A 92 13.33 12.18 6.34
C VAL A 92 14.80 12.50 6.11
N LYS A 93 15.68 11.51 6.31
CA LYS A 93 17.11 11.63 6.00
C LYS A 93 17.59 10.40 5.25
N PRO A 94 18.08 10.56 4.01
CA PRO A 94 18.82 9.48 3.34
C PRO A 94 20.01 9.03 4.21
N VAL A 95 20.24 7.72 4.27
CA VAL A 95 21.42 7.16 4.95
C VAL A 95 22.64 7.36 4.05
N PRO A 96 23.72 8.02 4.52
CA PRO A 96 24.93 8.18 3.74
C PRO A 96 25.54 6.82 3.35
N ASP A 97 26.22 6.76 2.21
CA ASP A 97 26.90 5.57 1.67
C ASP A 97 25.99 4.42 1.20
N SER A 98 24.67 4.60 1.22
CA SER A 98 23.73 3.74 0.51
C SER A 98 23.88 3.94 -1.01
N THR A 99 23.89 2.86 -1.79
CA THR A 99 24.17 2.98 -3.23
C THR A 99 22.89 3.34 -3.98
N MET A 100 22.74 4.61 -4.38
CA MET A 100 21.62 5.06 -5.21
C MET A 100 21.62 4.32 -6.57
N GLY A 101 20.53 3.62 -6.88
CA GLY A 101 20.43 2.67 -8.02
C GLY A 101 20.47 1.19 -7.60
N HIS A 102 20.74 0.92 -6.32
CA HIS A 102 20.49 -0.33 -5.60
C HIS A 102 19.58 -0.04 -4.39
N TRP A 103 19.23 -1.06 -3.60
CA TRP A 103 18.55 -0.86 -2.31
C TRP A 103 19.36 0.15 -1.48
N SER A 104 18.77 1.34 -1.32
CA SER A 104 19.26 2.43 -0.50
C SER A 104 18.43 2.50 0.78
N GLU A 105 18.86 3.25 1.78
CA GLU A 105 18.11 3.41 3.02
C GLU A 105 17.80 4.89 3.28
N LEU A 106 16.68 5.13 3.96
CA LEU A 106 16.36 6.41 4.58
C LEU A 106 15.91 6.18 6.03
N VAL A 107 16.04 7.21 6.86
CA VAL A 107 15.47 7.22 8.22
C VAL A 107 14.33 8.22 8.28
N LEU A 108 13.14 7.76 8.69
CA LEU A 108 11.99 8.57 9.04
C LEU A 108 11.98 8.76 10.57
N SER A 109 12.13 10.00 11.03
CA SER A 109 12.16 10.33 12.47
C SER A 109 11.04 11.29 12.84
N THR A 110 10.54 11.21 14.08
CA THR A 110 9.48 12.08 14.60
C THR A 110 9.87 12.66 15.95
N PRO A 111 9.18 13.69 16.48
CA PRO A 111 9.46 14.24 17.81
C PRO A 111 9.36 13.19 18.93
N SER A 112 8.44 12.23 18.80
CA SER A 112 8.25 11.14 19.77
C SER A 112 9.19 9.95 19.53
N HIS A 113 9.71 9.79 18.30
CA HIS A 113 10.64 8.74 17.90
C HIS A 113 11.88 9.35 17.20
N PRO A 114 12.78 10.00 17.96
CA PRO A 114 13.89 10.77 17.39
C PRO A 114 15.00 9.90 16.77
N GLN A 115 15.10 8.63 17.16
CA GLN A 115 16.00 7.66 16.52
C GLN A 115 15.51 7.28 15.11
N GLY A 116 14.21 7.45 14.87
CA GLY A 116 13.53 7.12 13.63
C GLY A 116 13.47 5.63 13.32
N GLU A 117 12.88 5.33 12.18
CA GLU A 117 12.77 4.01 11.60
C GLU A 117 13.40 4.02 10.20
N THR A 118 14.13 2.96 9.89
CA THR A 118 14.81 2.81 8.60
C THR A 118 13.88 2.19 7.58
N PHE A 119 13.80 2.79 6.41
CA PHE A 119 13.09 2.27 5.27
C PHE A 119 14.05 2.03 4.12
N ASP A 120 13.87 0.91 3.45
CA ASP A 120 14.51 0.64 2.19
C ASP A 120 13.99 1.58 1.10
N VAL A 121 14.79 1.84 0.09
CA VAL A 121 14.48 2.73 -1.03
C VAL A 121 15.02 2.12 -2.30
N PHE A 122 14.19 2.11 -3.35
CA PHE A 122 14.56 1.58 -4.66
C PHE A 122 14.36 2.64 -5.73
N GLU A 123 15.39 2.86 -6.56
CA GLU A 123 15.36 3.78 -7.69
C GLU A 123 15.16 3.01 -9.00
N ARG A 124 14.24 3.48 -9.84
CA ARG A 124 14.04 2.97 -11.19
C ARG A 124 13.64 4.09 -12.14
N GLY A 125 14.49 4.37 -13.12
CA GLY A 125 14.17 5.28 -14.21
C GLY A 125 14.00 6.73 -13.78
N GLY A 126 14.73 7.16 -12.74
CA GLY A 126 14.69 8.49 -12.16
C GLY A 126 13.62 8.69 -11.07
N ASN A 127 12.91 7.64 -10.66
CA ASN A 127 11.92 7.69 -9.61
C ASN A 127 12.27 6.72 -8.46
N TYR A 128 11.95 7.14 -7.24
CA TYR A 128 12.21 6.43 -5.99
C TYR A 128 10.92 5.88 -5.41
N THR A 129 11.01 4.67 -4.88
CA THR A 129 9.94 3.94 -4.20
C THR A 129 10.45 3.44 -2.86
N ILE A 130 9.57 3.35 -1.87
CA ILE A 130 9.90 2.96 -0.51
C ILE A 130 9.67 1.46 -0.32
N GLY A 131 10.73 0.77 0.07
CA GLY A 131 10.67 -0.60 0.56
C GLY A 131 10.05 -0.64 1.94
N TRP A 132 8.91 -1.31 2.02
CA TRP A 132 8.14 -1.38 3.24
C TRP A 132 7.57 -2.79 3.51
N LEU A 133 7.98 -3.81 2.74
CA LEU A 133 7.64 -5.19 3.07
C LEU A 133 8.83 -6.15 3.02
N GLU A 134 8.95 -6.86 4.14
CA GLU A 134 9.62 -8.13 4.35
C GLU A 134 9.20 -9.15 3.28
N PHE A 135 9.86 -9.12 2.14
CA PHE A 135 10.18 -10.36 1.45
C PHE A 135 11.68 -10.38 1.30
N GLU A 136 12.31 -11.49 1.70
CA GLU A 136 13.60 -11.85 1.14
C GLU A 136 13.41 -11.88 -0.38
N GLN A 137 13.78 -10.79 -1.05
CA GLN A 137 13.97 -10.87 -2.48
C GLN A 137 15.21 -11.72 -2.67
N GLU A 138 15.02 -12.96 -3.12
CA GLU A 138 16.16 -13.75 -3.59
C GLU A 138 16.98 -12.85 -4.53
N PRO A 139 18.30 -12.71 -4.30
CA PRO A 139 19.11 -11.84 -5.12
C PRO A 139 18.89 -12.21 -6.59
N LEU A 140 18.67 -11.19 -7.43
CA LEU A 140 18.53 -11.37 -8.87
C LEU A 140 19.64 -12.31 -9.34
N PRO A 141 19.33 -13.38 -10.11
CA PRO A 141 20.34 -14.34 -10.51
C PRO A 141 21.47 -13.59 -11.19
N THR A 142 22.65 -13.64 -10.57
CA THR A 142 23.86 -13.07 -11.16
C THR A 142 23.96 -13.67 -12.56
N PRO A 143 24.14 -12.86 -13.63
CA PRO A 143 24.33 -13.42 -14.95
C PRO A 143 25.47 -14.42 -14.85
N SER A 144 25.13 -15.71 -14.99
CA SER A 144 26.15 -16.75 -15.05
C SER A 144 27.06 -16.35 -16.19
N ALA A 145 28.29 -16.00 -15.87
CA ALA A 145 29.31 -15.73 -16.86
C ALA A 145 29.26 -16.91 -17.84
N THR A 146 28.85 -16.62 -19.07
CA THR A 146 28.83 -17.60 -20.15
C THR A 146 30.27 -18.07 -20.31
N GLN A 147 30.55 -19.32 -19.96
CA GLN A 147 31.72 -20.05 -20.39
C GLN A 147 31.29 -21.07 -21.43
#